data_AF-A0A356T8H5-F1
#
_entry.id   AF-A0A356T8H5-F1
#
_cell.length_a   1.000
_cell.length_b   1.000
_cell.length_c   1.000
_cell.angle_alpha   90.00
_cell.angle_beta   90.00
_cell.angle_gamma   90.00
#
_symmetry.space_group_name_H-M   'P 1'
#
loop_
_entity.id
_entity.type
_entity.pdbx_description
1 polymer ?
#
loop_
_entity_poly.entity_id
_entity_poly.type
_entity_poly.pdbx_seq_one_letter_code
_entity_poly.pdbx_strand_id
1 'polypeptide(L)'
;METALPDREPKRRVSVDLRMSRFELPPVQSALVVGRKAPIGSRAMEKALAEMMPDAFVRIEVDHETIEAVIVRKAHLRRLPEERLVSLLVRQTESVIDETEMLRVTMELEITLTEELDI
;
A
#
# COMPACT_ATOMS: atom_id res chain seq x y z
N MET A 1 8.49 -29.22 69.28
CA MET A 1 7.59 -28.30 68.56
C MET A 1 8.48 -27.32 67.84
N GLU A 2 8.74 -27.58 66.57
CA GLU A 2 9.66 -26.80 65.74
C GLU A 2 8.83 -26.30 64.56
N THR A 3 8.65 -24.98 64.49
CA THR A 3 8.03 -24.34 63.33
C THR A 3 9.05 -23.36 62.78
N ALA A 4 9.93 -23.87 61.93
CA ALA A 4 10.79 -23.04 61.09
C ALA A 4 9.91 -22.25 60.10
N LEU A 5 10.12 -20.93 60.04
CA LEU A 5 9.53 -20.08 59.01
C LEU A 5 10.16 -20.43 57.65
N PRO A 6 9.39 -20.69 56.59
CA PRO A 6 9.98 -21.04 55.30
C PRO A 6 10.62 -19.81 54.67
N ASP A 7 11.92 -19.96 54.39
CA ASP A 7 12.73 -19.09 53.55
C ASP A 7 12.11 -19.04 52.15
N ARG A 8 11.46 -17.94 51.80
CA ARG A 8 10.81 -17.77 50.50
C ARG A 8 11.76 -17.06 49.57
N GLU A 9 12.52 -17.83 48.79
CA GLU A 9 13.20 -17.30 47.61
C GLU A 9 12.19 -16.50 46.77
N PRO A 10 12.50 -15.26 46.35
CA PRO A 10 11.56 -14.47 45.60
C PRO A 10 11.30 -15.16 44.25
N LYS A 11 10.10 -15.73 44.11
CA LYS A 11 9.63 -16.28 42.83
C LYS A 11 9.62 -15.15 41.81
N ARG A 12 10.62 -15.13 40.93
CA ARG A 12 10.68 -14.20 39.81
C ARG A 12 9.54 -14.53 38.86
N ARG A 13 8.48 -13.73 38.93
CA ARG A 13 7.38 -13.79 37.97
C ARG A 13 7.77 -12.95 36.77
N VAL A 14 8.12 -13.63 35.68
CA VAL A 14 8.24 -13.00 34.36
C VAL A 14 6.88 -13.08 33.70
N SER A 15 6.30 -11.94 33.36
CA SER A 15 5.13 -11.86 32.50
C SER A 15 5.59 -11.40 31.14
N VAL A 16 5.27 -12.16 30.09
CA VAL A 16 5.61 -11.80 28.71
C VAL A 16 4.30 -11.58 27.96
N ASP A 17 4.05 -10.35 27.58
CA ASP A 17 2.95 -9.98 26.68
C ASP A 17 3.48 -9.97 25.25
N LEU A 18 3.17 -11.01 24.48
CA LEU A 18 3.45 -11.04 23.05
C LEU A 18 2.24 -10.49 22.28
N ARG A 19 2.47 -9.44 21.52
CA ARG A 19 1.54 -8.97 20.48
C ARG A 19 2.16 -9.25 19.13
N MET A 20 1.49 -10.11 18.37
CA MET A 20 1.85 -10.43 17.00
C MET A 20 0.82 -9.75 16.09
N SER A 21 1.28 -8.85 15.23
CA SER A 21 0.50 -8.36 14.09
C SER A 21 0.95 -9.09 12.83
N ARG A 22 0.06 -9.15 11.83
CA ARG A 22 0.39 -9.75 10.54
C ARG A 22 1.53 -8.96 9.90
N PHE A 23 2.53 -9.66 9.36
CA PHE A 23 3.59 -9.07 8.56
C PHE A 23 3.00 -8.50 7.26
N GLU A 24 3.20 -7.20 6.98
CA GLU A 24 2.68 -6.52 5.79
C GLU A 24 3.80 -6.30 4.75
N LEU A 25 3.66 -6.94 3.59
CA LEU A 25 4.41 -6.66 2.35
C LEU A 25 3.41 -6.36 1.22
N PRO A 26 3.65 -5.43 0.26
CA PRO A 26 4.42 -4.18 0.24
C PRO A 26 3.56 -2.92 0.56
N PRO A 27 4.20 -1.75 0.82
CA PRO A 27 3.58 -0.51 1.30
C PRO A 27 2.70 0.26 0.29
N VAL A 28 2.33 -0.34 -0.85
CA VAL A 28 1.53 0.29 -1.90
C VAL A 28 0.17 -0.41 -1.94
N GLN A 29 -0.82 0.24 -1.35
CA GLN A 29 -2.15 -0.35 -1.25
C GLN A 29 -2.95 -0.18 -2.54
N SER A 30 -2.68 0.88 -3.33
CA SER A 30 -3.39 1.13 -4.58
C SER A 30 -2.51 1.55 -5.77
N ALA A 31 -1.72 2.63 -5.66
CA ALA A 31 -0.98 3.17 -6.79
C ALA A 31 0.34 3.85 -6.43
N LEU A 32 1.26 3.88 -7.39
CA LEU A 32 2.47 4.70 -7.40
C LEU A 32 2.46 5.60 -8.63
N VAL A 33 2.85 6.86 -8.46
CA VAL A 33 3.19 7.77 -9.54
C VAL A 33 4.71 7.94 -9.54
N VAL A 34 5.34 7.67 -10.67
CA VAL A 34 6.81 7.61 -10.79
C VAL A 34 7.28 8.79 -11.65
N GLY A 35 8.12 9.65 -11.09
CA GLY A 35 8.79 10.72 -11.83
C GLY A 35 9.82 10.19 -12.83
N ARG A 36 10.07 10.94 -13.91
CA ARG A 36 10.99 10.55 -15.00
C ARG A 36 12.44 10.28 -14.58
N LYS A 37 12.87 10.86 -13.47
CA LYS A 37 14.21 10.74 -12.90
C LYS A 37 14.18 10.12 -11.50
N ALA A 38 13.13 9.37 -11.16
CA ALA A 38 13.03 8.70 -9.88
C ALA A 38 14.24 7.76 -9.66
N PRO A 39 14.80 7.68 -8.42
CA PRO A 39 15.94 6.84 -8.08
C PRO A 39 15.77 5.37 -8.48
N ILE A 40 14.52 4.90 -8.45
CA ILE A 40 14.11 3.60 -8.98
C ILE A 40 13.07 3.89 -10.06
N GLY A 41 13.45 3.72 -11.34
CA GLY A 41 12.55 3.95 -12.47
C GLY A 41 11.37 2.98 -12.52
N SER A 42 10.36 3.35 -13.30
CA SER A 42 9.05 2.67 -13.30
C SER A 42 9.13 1.16 -13.57
N ARG A 43 9.98 0.74 -14.51
CA ARG A 43 10.18 -0.68 -14.86
C ARG A 43 10.85 -1.50 -13.76
N ALA A 44 11.79 -0.91 -13.03
CA ALA A 44 12.47 -1.61 -11.93
C ALA A 44 11.50 -1.81 -10.77
N MET A 45 10.66 -0.81 -10.48
CA MET A 45 9.63 -0.90 -9.46
C MET A 45 8.54 -1.91 -9.81
N GLU A 46 8.08 -1.95 -11.07
CA GLU A 46 7.14 -2.98 -11.55
C GLU A 46 7.66 -4.41 -11.32
N LYS A 47 8.93 -4.67 -11.66
CA LYS A 47 9.57 -5.97 -11.41
C LYS A 47 9.62 -6.31 -9.93
N ALA A 48 10.06 -5.36 -9.09
CA ALA A 48 10.09 -5.55 -7.64
C ALA A 48 8.70 -5.89 -7.08
N LEU A 49 7.66 -5.19 -7.52
CA LEU A 49 6.28 -5.48 -7.13
C LEU A 49 5.81 -6.84 -7.64
N ALA A 50 6.21 -7.26 -8.84
CA ALA A 50 5.85 -8.56 -9.40
C ALA A 50 6.51 -9.74 -8.65
N GLU A 51 7.74 -9.58 -8.15
CA GLU A 51 8.40 -10.58 -7.30
C GLU A 51 7.66 -10.77 -5.96
N MET A 52 7.08 -9.68 -5.43
CA MET A 52 6.35 -9.70 -4.15
C MET A 52 4.89 -10.13 -4.31
N MET A 53 4.24 -9.67 -5.37
CA MET A 53 2.82 -9.86 -5.66
C MET A 53 2.64 -10.11 -7.16
N PRO A 54 2.82 -11.37 -7.61
CA PRO A 54 2.70 -11.71 -9.02
C PRO A 54 1.36 -11.27 -9.59
N ASP A 55 1.41 -10.61 -10.75
CA ASP A 55 0.23 -10.16 -11.51
C ASP A 55 -0.69 -9.14 -10.80
N ALA A 56 -0.31 -8.59 -9.65
CA ALA A 56 -1.19 -7.70 -8.88
C ALA A 56 -1.23 -6.25 -9.39
N PHE A 57 -0.16 -5.81 -10.04
CA PHE A 57 0.03 -4.44 -10.51
C PHE A 57 0.24 -4.40 -12.02
N VAL A 58 -0.05 -3.24 -12.61
CA VAL A 58 0.29 -2.91 -14.00
C VAL A 58 0.94 -1.54 -14.04
N ARG A 59 1.99 -1.41 -14.84
CA ARG A 59 2.65 -0.15 -15.15
C ARG A 59 2.06 0.43 -16.44
N ILE A 60 1.65 1.68 -16.37
CA ILE A 60 1.05 2.42 -17.48
C ILE A 60 1.91 3.65 -17.72
N GLU A 61 2.56 3.72 -18.89
CA GLU A 61 3.36 4.87 -19.30
C GLU A 61 2.45 6.07 -19.57
N VAL A 62 2.89 7.26 -19.19
CA VAL A 62 2.12 8.50 -19.40
C VAL A 62 2.94 9.52 -20.18
N ASP A 63 2.25 10.29 -21.02
CA ASP A 63 2.83 11.41 -21.74
C ASP A 63 2.70 12.69 -20.90
N HIS A 64 3.67 12.91 -20.00
CA HIS A 64 3.67 14.06 -19.08
C HIS A 64 5.09 14.55 -18.78
N GLU A 65 5.36 15.86 -18.77
CA GLU A 65 6.73 16.38 -18.61
C GLU A 65 7.50 15.85 -17.38
N THR A 66 6.83 15.76 -16.22
CA THR A 66 7.43 15.30 -14.95
C THR A 66 7.30 13.79 -14.69
N ILE A 67 6.22 13.16 -15.16
CA ILE A 67 5.80 11.81 -14.74
C ILE A 67 6.15 10.81 -15.85
N GLU A 68 6.81 9.70 -15.49
CA GLU A 68 7.16 8.61 -16.40
C GLU A 68 5.99 7.65 -16.60
N ALA A 69 5.40 7.21 -15.49
CA ALA A 69 4.41 6.17 -15.46
C ALA A 69 3.62 6.19 -14.16
N VAL A 70 2.46 5.55 -14.21
CA VAL A 70 1.66 5.20 -13.04
C VAL A 70 1.66 3.67 -12.91
N ILE A 71 1.91 3.16 -11.71
CA ILE A 71 1.79 1.74 -11.40
C ILE A 71 0.54 1.58 -10.54
N VAL A 72 -0.46 0.87 -11.02
CA VAL A 72 -1.75 0.70 -10.32
C VAL A 72 -2.07 -0.75 -10.07
N ARG A 73 -2.81 -1.03 -8.99
CA ARG A 73 -3.32 -2.36 -8.71
C ARG A 73 -4.39 -2.72 -9.75
N LYS A 74 -4.23 -3.86 -10.42
CA LYS A 74 -5.19 -4.34 -11.45
C LYS A 74 -6.62 -4.47 -10.91
N ALA A 75 -6.77 -4.66 -9.60
CA ALA A 75 -8.07 -4.72 -8.94
C ALA A 75 -8.92 -3.45 -9.12
N HIS A 76 -8.31 -2.27 -9.16
CA HIS A 76 -9.03 -1.01 -9.40
C HIS A 76 -9.50 -0.92 -10.85
N LEU A 77 -8.72 -1.43 -11.80
CA LEU A 77 -9.05 -1.45 -13.23
C LEU A 77 -10.25 -2.34 -13.57
N ARG A 78 -10.61 -3.28 -12.68
CA ARG A 78 -11.85 -4.07 -12.83
C ARG A 78 -13.12 -3.27 -12.54
N ARG A 79 -13.01 -2.13 -11.84
CA ARG A 79 -14.14 -1.31 -11.38
C ARG A 79 -14.14 0.09 -12.00
N LEU A 80 -12.98 0.59 -12.40
CA LEU A 80 -12.79 1.90 -13.02
C LEU A 80 -12.01 1.74 -14.33
N PRO A 81 -12.43 2.40 -15.43
CA PRO A 81 -11.65 2.41 -16.66
C PRO A 81 -10.25 2.99 -16.43
N GLU A 82 -9.27 2.35 -17.06
CA GLU A 82 -7.85 2.69 -16.94
C GLU A 82 -7.58 4.17 -17.23
N GLU A 83 -8.03 4.67 -18.38
CA GLU A 83 -7.84 6.06 -18.78
C GLU A 83 -8.36 7.04 -17.73
N ARG A 84 -9.52 6.76 -17.11
CA ARG A 84 -10.11 7.63 -16.08
C ARG A 84 -9.28 7.63 -14.80
N LEU A 85 -8.81 6.46 -14.37
CA LEU A 85 -7.99 6.31 -13.17
C LEU A 85 -6.62 6.97 -13.34
N VAL A 86 -5.95 6.71 -14.47
CA VAL A 86 -4.64 7.30 -14.79
C VAL A 86 -4.76 8.81 -14.91
N SER A 87 -5.75 9.31 -15.64
CA SER A 87 -5.98 10.75 -15.78
C SER A 87 -6.26 11.43 -14.44
N LEU A 88 -7.02 10.78 -13.53
CA LEU A 88 -7.25 11.27 -12.19
C LEU A 88 -5.94 11.35 -11.39
N LEU A 89 -5.15 10.28 -11.40
CA LEU A 89 -3.90 10.20 -10.66
C LEU A 89 -2.89 11.25 -11.13
N VAL A 90 -2.68 11.38 -12.44
CA VAL A 90 -1.80 12.41 -13.02
C VAL A 90 -2.27 13.80 -12.59
N ARG A 91 -3.53 14.17 -12.84
CA ARG A 91 -4.04 15.50 -12.48
C ARG A 91 -3.95 15.87 -11.00
N GLN A 92 -4.06 14.89 -10.10
CA GLN A 92 -3.99 15.16 -8.66
C GLN A 92 -2.55 15.22 -8.14
N THR A 93 -1.60 14.66 -8.87
CA THR A 93 -0.21 14.54 -8.43
C THR A 93 0.76 15.45 -9.16
N GLU A 94 0.41 15.93 -10.36
CA GLU A 94 1.27 16.77 -11.20
C GLU A 94 1.77 18.05 -10.52
N SER A 95 0.99 18.62 -9.59
CA SER A 95 1.33 19.85 -8.88
C SER A 95 2.22 19.65 -7.64
N VAL A 96 2.44 18.41 -7.23
CA VAL A 96 3.15 18.08 -5.98
C VAL A 96 4.35 17.15 -6.17
N ILE A 97 4.41 16.42 -7.28
CA ILE A 97 5.49 15.47 -7.56
C ILE A 97 6.64 16.16 -8.32
N ASP A 98 7.88 15.89 -7.91
CA ASP A 98 9.07 16.23 -8.68
C ASP A 98 9.51 15.08 -9.61
N GLU A 99 10.24 15.39 -10.68
CA GLU A 99 10.74 14.37 -11.61
C GLU A 99 11.64 13.33 -10.93
N THR A 100 12.29 13.68 -9.81
CA THR A 100 13.19 12.80 -9.04
C THR A 100 12.48 11.98 -7.97
N GLU A 101 11.15 12.00 -7.91
CA GLU A 101 10.40 11.38 -6.82
C GLU A 101 9.54 10.20 -7.28
N MET A 102 9.11 9.41 -6.29
CA MET A 102 8.06 8.42 -6.45
C MET A 102 7.00 8.69 -5.39
N LEU A 103 5.81 9.06 -5.84
CA LEU A 103 4.70 9.36 -4.96
C LEU A 103 3.83 8.13 -4.77
N ARG A 104 3.65 7.72 -3.52
CA ARG A 104 2.65 6.72 -3.17
C ARG A 104 1.29 7.37 -3.04
N VAL A 105 0.31 6.81 -3.76
CA VAL A 105 -1.09 7.18 -3.64
C VAL A 105 -1.84 6.02 -3.00
N THR A 106 -2.60 6.31 -1.96
CA THR A 106 -3.55 5.36 -1.35
C THR A 106 -4.96 5.83 -1.70
N MET A 107 -5.80 4.91 -2.19
CA MET A 107 -7.19 5.20 -2.52
C MET A 107 -8.07 4.03 -2.09
N GLU A 108 -9.26 4.35 -1.61
CA GLU A 108 -10.31 3.40 -1.28
C GLU A 108 -11.48 3.60 -2.25
N LEU A 109 -11.99 2.50 -2.81
CA LEU A 109 -13.11 2.53 -3.74
C LEU A 109 -14.30 1.81 -3.13
N GLU A 110 -15.27 2.60 -2.69
CA GLU A 110 -16.57 2.14 -2.18
C GLU A 110 -17.64 2.27 -3.27
N ILE A 111 -18.50 1.26 -3.41
CA ILE A 111 -19.65 1.29 -4.31
C ILE A 111 -20.90 1.14 -3.44
N THR A 112 -21.72 2.18 -3.37
CA THR A 112 -22.99 2.18 -2.65
C THR A 112 -24.13 2.03 -3.66
N LEU A 113 -24.97 1.01 -3.48
CA LEU A 113 -26.20 0.82 -4.25
C LEU A 113 -27.39 1.12 -3.35
N THR A 114 -28.25 2.03 -3.78
CA THR A 114 -29.52 2.31 -3.13
C THR A 114 -30.62 2.04 -4.16
N GLU A 115 -31.50 1.08 -3.89
CA GLU A 115 -32.71 0.87 -4.67
C GLU A 115 -33.93 1.20 -3.80
N GLU A 116 -34.79 2.07 -4.32
CA GLU A 116 -36.13 2.29 -3.79
C GLU A 116 -37.09 1.39 -4.56
N LEU A 117 -37.81 0.53 -3.85
CA LEU A 117 -38.82 -0.37 -4.42
C LEU A 117 -40.20 0.08 -3.96
N ASP A 118 -41.06 0.40 -4.93
CA ASP A 118 -42.48 0.62 -4.68
C ASP A 118 -43.17 -0.71 -4.34
N ILE A 119 -43.95 -0.71 -3.25
CA ILE A 119 -44.81 -1.82 -2.81
C ILE A 119 -46.27 -1.41 -2.89
#